data_AF-A0A397CEW5-F1
#
_entry.id   AF-A0A397CEW5-F1
#
_cell.length_a   1.000
_cell.length_b   1.000
_cell.length_c   1.000
_cell.angle_alpha   90.00
_cell.angle_beta   90.00
_cell.angle_gamma   90.00
#
_symmetry.space_group_name_H-M   'P 1'
#
loop_
_entity.id
_entity.type
_entity.pdbx_description
1 polymer ?
#
loop_
_entity_poly.entity_id
_entity_poly.type
_entity_poly.pdbx_seq_one_letter_code
_entity_poly.pdbx_strand_id
1 'polypeptide(L)'
;LTTREMTLVLGMIGLERRHVAPYSFEMVFHECQAFYRQHALQYPKRRELLDALSNLLATHVVHPATTKQQHQPEYCLVRLVLRPTDILDAIRRKLVPVTTVVDQWATNTLQ
;
A
#
# COMPACT_ATOMS: atom_id res chain seq x y z
N LEU A 1 7.16 0.63 8.98
CA LEU A 1 6.84 0.40 7.56
C LEU A 1 8.12 0.14 6.78
N THR A 2 8.14 -0.89 5.94
CA THR A 2 9.21 -1.16 4.96
C THR A 2 8.86 -0.53 3.62
N THR A 3 9.80 -0.54 2.66
CA THR A 3 9.53 -0.08 1.29
C THR A 3 8.38 -0.85 0.61
N ARG A 4 8.25 -2.16 0.88
CA ARG A 4 7.17 -3.00 0.32
C ARG A 4 5.82 -2.65 0.94
N GLU A 5 5.79 -2.48 2.26
CA GLU A 5 4.59 -2.04 2.96
C GLU A 5 4.17 -0.64 2.49
N MET A 6 5.13 0.27 2.28
CA MET A 6 4.85 1.59 1.74
C MET A 6 4.34 1.55 0.30
N THR A 7 4.87 0.64 -0.52
CA THR A 7 4.38 0.39 -1.88
C THR A 7 2.88 0.05 -1.88
N LEU A 8 2.45 -0.84 -0.97
CA LEU A 8 1.03 -1.17 -0.81
C LEU A 8 0.20 0.02 -0.33
N VAL A 9 0.70 0.75 0.67
CA VAL A 9 0.02 1.94 1.22
C VAL A 9 -0.20 2.98 0.13
N LEU A 10 0.79 3.25 -0.72
CA LEU A 10 0.64 4.18 -1.84
C LEU A 10 -0.35 3.68 -2.89
N GLY A 11 -0.34 2.38 -3.21
CA GLY A 11 -1.33 1.76 -4.07
C GLY A 11 -2.77 1.90 -3.53
N MET A 12 -2.95 1.70 -2.21
CA MET A 12 -4.24 1.89 -1.54
C MET A 12 -4.71 3.34 -1.61
N ILE A 13 -3.81 4.31 -1.39
CA ILE A 13 -4.16 5.74 -1.50
C ILE A 13 -4.54 6.11 -2.94
N GLY A 14 -3.84 5.54 -3.94
CA GLY A 14 -4.21 5.71 -5.34
C GLY A 14 -5.62 5.18 -5.67
N LEU A 15 -6.07 4.12 -5.00
CA LEU A 15 -7.45 3.62 -5.09
C LEU A 15 -8.44 4.55 -4.37
N GLU A 16 -8.11 5.01 -3.16
CA GLU A 16 -8.96 5.93 -2.40
C GLU A 16 -9.19 7.27 -3.11
N ARG A 17 -8.17 7.82 -3.76
CA ARG A 17 -8.29 9.04 -4.59
C ARG A 17 -9.23 8.87 -5.77
N ARG A 18 -9.47 7.64 -6.21
CA ARG A 18 -10.47 7.28 -7.24
C ARG A 18 -11.80 6.83 -6.65
N HIS A 19 -12.01 7.05 -5.34
CA HIS A 19 -13.19 6.62 -4.58
C HIS A 19 -13.43 5.10 -4.63
N VAL A 20 -12.37 4.32 -4.79
CA VAL A 20 -12.41 2.86 -4.80
C VAL A 20 -12.00 2.36 -3.42
N ALA A 21 -12.98 2.10 -2.55
CA ALA A 21 -12.78 1.49 -1.23
C ALA A 21 -14.05 0.75 -0.76
N PRO A 22 -13.94 -0.41 -0.06
CA PRO A 22 -12.71 -1.11 0.35
C PRO A 22 -12.01 -1.83 -0.83
N TYR A 23 -10.77 -2.27 -0.63
CA TYR A 23 -9.94 -2.85 -1.70
C TYR A 23 -9.47 -4.26 -1.36
N SER A 24 -9.40 -5.12 -2.39
CA SER A 24 -8.77 -6.44 -2.29
C SER A 24 -7.28 -6.35 -2.55
N PHE A 25 -6.54 -7.40 -2.19
CA PHE A 25 -5.12 -7.51 -2.52
C PHE A 25 -4.86 -7.37 -4.03
N GLU A 26 -5.68 -7.99 -4.89
CA GLU A 26 -5.51 -7.89 -6.36
C GLU A 26 -5.56 -6.45 -6.86
N MET A 27 -6.50 -5.66 -6.36
CA MET A 27 -6.66 -4.27 -6.77
C MET A 27 -5.42 -3.46 -6.42
N VAL A 28 -4.92 -3.62 -5.19
CA VAL A 28 -3.70 -2.93 -4.73
C VAL A 28 -2.48 -3.43 -5.50
N PHE A 29 -2.39 -4.75 -5.75
CA PHE A 29 -1.30 -5.36 -6.51
C PHE A 29 -1.24 -4.82 -7.95
N HIS A 30 -2.38 -4.69 -8.62
CA HIS A 30 -2.45 -4.11 -9.95
C HIS A 30 -2.02 -2.65 -9.99
N GLU A 31 -2.39 -1.85 -9.00
CA GLU A 31 -1.92 -0.46 -8.90
C GLU A 31 -0.42 -0.36 -8.69
N CYS A 32 0.13 -1.19 -7.81
CA CYS A 32 1.58 -1.27 -7.63
C CYS A 32 2.24 -1.66 -8.96
N GLN A 33 1.74 -2.71 -9.62
CA GLN A 33 2.30 -3.18 -10.89
C GLN A 33 2.24 -2.10 -11.98
N ALA A 34 1.14 -1.35 -12.08
CA ALA A 34 0.99 -0.26 -13.04
C ALA A 34 2.07 0.81 -12.83
N PHE A 35 2.28 1.23 -11.58
CA PHE A 35 3.31 2.20 -11.23
C PHE A 35 4.73 1.73 -11.62
N TYR A 36 5.13 0.53 -11.19
CA TYR A 36 6.48 0.02 -11.52
C TYR A 36 6.68 -0.18 -13.03
N ARG A 37 5.65 -0.64 -13.75
CA ARG A 37 5.70 -0.77 -15.22
C ARG A 37 5.89 0.58 -15.91
N GLN A 38 5.18 1.61 -15.46
CA GLN A 38 5.32 2.98 -16.01
C GLN A 38 6.75 3.51 -15.89
N HIS A 39 7.48 3.07 -14.86
CA HIS A 39 8.88 3.45 -14.64
C HIS A 39 9.90 2.42 -15.15
N ALA A 40 9.47 1.39 -15.89
CA ALA A 40 10.31 0.30 -16.38
C ALA A 40 11.13 -0.41 -15.28
N LEU A 41 10.56 -0.50 -14.08
CA LEU A 41 11.19 -1.12 -12.91
C LEU A 41 10.65 -2.52 -12.66
N GLN A 42 11.47 -3.37 -12.04
CA GLN A 42 10.98 -4.63 -11.50
C GLN A 42 10.09 -4.37 -10.29
N TYR A 43 8.85 -4.84 -10.36
CA TYR A 43 7.94 -4.79 -9.22
C TYR A 43 8.17 -5.97 -8.28
N PRO A 44 7.90 -5.81 -6.96
CA PRO A 44 8.02 -6.89 -6.00
C PRO A 44 7.15 -8.10 -6.38
N LYS A 45 7.63 -9.30 -6.08
CA LYS A 45 6.87 -10.53 -6.33
C LYS A 45 5.58 -10.53 -5.51
N ARG A 46 4.53 -11.13 -6.06
CA ARG A 46 3.21 -11.27 -5.42
C ARG A 46 3.29 -11.73 -3.97
N ARG A 47 4.06 -12.80 -3.69
CA ARG A 47 4.24 -13.35 -2.34
C ARG A 47 4.84 -12.33 -1.37
N GLU A 48 5.84 -11.56 -1.80
CA GLU A 48 6.46 -10.52 -0.96
C GLU A 48 5.47 -9.40 -0.60
N LEU A 49 4.54 -9.09 -1.50
CA LEU A 49 3.47 -8.13 -1.24
C LEU A 49 2.34 -8.73 -0.38
N LEU A 50 2.06 -10.03 -0.46
CA LEU A 50 1.15 -10.70 0.47
C LEU A 50 1.72 -10.73 1.89
N ASP A 51 3.02 -11.00 2.04
CA ASP A 51 3.70 -10.95 3.33
C ASP A 51 3.66 -9.52 3.90
N ALA A 52 3.90 -8.51 3.07
CA ALA A 52 3.77 -7.11 3.47
C ALA A 52 2.33 -6.73 3.87
N LEU A 53 1.31 -7.18 3.14
CA LEU A 53 -0.09 -6.97 3.52
C LEU A 53 -0.41 -7.62 4.88
N SER A 54 0.11 -8.83 5.11
CA SER A 54 -0.06 -9.54 6.39
C SER A 54 0.55 -8.76 7.55
N ASN A 55 1.72 -8.16 7.35
CA ASN A 55 2.33 -7.26 8.35
C ASN A 55 1.51 -5.99 8.58
N LEU A 56 0.97 -5.38 7.52
CA LEU A 56 0.12 -4.19 7.64
C LEU A 56 -1.15 -4.48 8.46
N LEU A 57 -1.74 -5.67 8.29
CA LEU A 57 -2.86 -6.15 9.10
C LEU A 57 -2.46 -6.35 10.56
N ALA A 58 -1.32 -7.01 10.80
CA ALA A 58 -0.81 -7.26 12.15
C ALA A 58 -0.43 -5.99 12.91
N THR A 59 -0.01 -4.94 12.19
CA THR A 59 0.36 -3.63 12.77
C THR A 59 -0.78 -2.61 12.77
N HIS A 60 -1.99 -3.02 12.38
CA HIS A 60 -3.18 -2.16 12.32
C HIS A 60 -3.04 -0.92 11.43
N VAL A 61 -2.13 -0.96 10.46
CA VAL A 61 -2.04 0.08 9.42
C VAL A 61 -3.21 -0.06 8.43
N VAL A 62 -3.68 -1.29 8.23
CA VAL A 62 -4.90 -1.60 7.50
C VAL A 62 -5.84 -2.43 8.38
N HIS A 63 -7.14 -2.24 8.19
CA HIS A 63 -8.17 -3.04 8.85
C HIS A 63 -8.97 -3.86 7.84
N PRO A 64 -9.41 -5.07 8.21
CA PRO A 64 -10.45 -5.78 7.48
C PRO A 64 -11.70 -4.91 7.37
N ALA A 65 -12.26 -4.81 6.16
CA ALA A 65 -13.51 -4.09 5.92
C ALA A 65 -14.73 -4.87 6.44
N THR A 66 -14.57 -6.15 6.76
CA THR A 66 -15.61 -6.99 7.34
C THR A 66 -15.14 -7.64 8.63
N THR A 67 -16.07 -7.84 9.57
CA THR A 67 -15.80 -8.50 10.87
C THR A 67 -15.67 -10.02 10.75
N LYS A 68 -16.03 -10.62 9.61
CA LYS A 68 -15.81 -12.03 9.35
C LYS A 68 -14.34 -12.21 8.98
N GLN A 69 -13.56 -12.80 9.88
CA GLN A 69 -12.18 -13.21 9.60
C GLN A 69 -12.15 -14.16 8.40
N GLN A 70 -11.84 -13.61 7.23
CA GLN A 70 -11.37 -14.42 6.11
C GLN A 70 -9.95 -14.87 6.46
N HIS A 71 -9.72 -16.18 6.43
CA HIS A 71 -8.47 -16.79 6.91
C HIS A 71 -7.26 -16.47 6.01
N GLN A 72 -7.49 -15.95 4.81
CA GLN A 72 -6.43 -15.67 3.83
C GLN A 72 -6.45 -14.20 3.42
N PRO A 73 -5.30 -13.50 3.49
CA PRO A 73 -5.20 -12.05 3.28
C PRO A 73 -5.55 -11.63 1.85
N GLU A 74 -5.33 -12.50 0.87
CA GLU A 74 -5.65 -12.26 -0.55
C GLU A 74 -7.15 -12.12 -0.84
N TYR A 75 -8.00 -12.76 -0.03
CA TYR A 75 -9.46 -12.68 -0.15
C TYR A 75 -10.07 -11.63 0.77
N CYS A 76 -9.25 -10.98 1.63
CA CYS A 76 -9.72 -9.98 2.57
C CYS A 76 -9.84 -8.62 1.89
N LEU A 77 -11.04 -8.04 1.97
CA LEU A 77 -11.22 -6.61 1.68
C LEU A 77 -10.68 -5.81 2.86
N VAL A 78 -9.83 -4.83 2.58
CA VAL A 78 -9.19 -3.99 3.60
C VAL A 78 -9.46 -2.51 3.39
N ARG A 79 -9.21 -1.72 4.43
CA ARG A 79 -9.19 -0.26 4.43
C ARG A 79 -7.94 0.24 5.14
N LEU A 80 -7.34 1.28 4.58
CA LEU A 80 -6.24 2.01 5.15
C LEU A 80 -6.74 2.86 6.31
N VAL A 81 -5.98 2.88 7.39
CA VAL A 81 -6.30 3.65 8.61
C VAL A 81 -5.56 4.99 8.61
N LEU A 82 -4.41 5.02 7.95
CA LEU A 82 -3.52 6.17 7.90
C LEU A 82 -4.04 7.24 6.95
N ARG A 83 -3.91 8.51 7.34
CA ARG A 83 -4.20 9.64 6.44
C ARG A 83 -3.02 9.86 5.49
N PRO A 84 -3.27 10.23 4.23
CA PRO A 84 -2.22 10.58 3.26
C PRO A 84 -1.19 11.59 3.78
N THR A 85 -1.64 12.59 4.56
CA THR A 85 -0.77 13.61 5.16
C THR A 85 0.22 13.04 6.17
N ASP A 86 -0.22 12.11 7.01
CA ASP A 86 0.63 11.50 8.05
C ASP A 86 1.74 10.65 7.41
N ILE A 87 1.42 10.00 6.27
CA ILE A 87 2.37 9.20 5.50
C ILE A 87 3.40 10.09 4.80
N LEU A 88 2.95 11.16 4.15
CA LEU A 88 3.83 12.12 3.49
C LEU A 88 4.82 12.75 4.49
N ASP A 89 4.34 13.11 5.67
CA ASP A 89 5.17 13.66 6.74
C ASP A 89 6.18 12.63 7.27
N ALA A 90 5.77 11.37 7.45
CA ALA A 90 6.68 10.31 7.88
C ALA A 90 7.81 10.05 6.86
N ILE A 91 7.50 10.12 5.57
CA ILE A 91 8.47 9.98 4.48
C ILE A 91 9.44 11.18 4.48
N ARG A 92 8.91 12.41 4.50
CA ARG A 92 9.72 13.65 4.52
C ARG A 92 10.67 13.72 5.71
N ARG A 93 10.22 13.25 6.88
CA ARG A 93 11.02 13.17 8.11
C ARG A 93 11.98 11.98 8.13
N LYS A 94 12.04 11.17 7.05
CA LYS A 94 12.87 9.96 6.91
C LYS A 94 12.63 8.94 8.03
N LEU A 95 11.42 8.90 8.58
CA LEU A 95 11.01 7.92 9.59
C LEU A 95 10.73 6.55 8.98
N VAL A 96 10.56 6.50 7.65
CA VAL A 96 10.34 5.26 6.90
C VAL A 96 11.44 5.10 5.84
N PRO A 97 12.17 3.98 5.82
CA PRO A 97 13.12 3.70 4.76
C PRO A 97 12.37 3.38 3.45
N VAL A 98 12.42 4.30 2.50
CA VAL A 98 11.85 4.17 1.15
C VAL A 98 12.95 4.32 0.10
N THR A 99 12.80 3.63 -1.03
CA THR A 99 13.65 3.88 -2.20
C THR A 99 13.30 5.22 -2.83
N THR A 100 14.22 5.83 -3.57
CA THR A 100 14.00 7.10 -4.28
C THR A 100 12.76 7.06 -5.17
N VAL A 101 12.48 5.92 -5.79
CA VAL A 101 11.31 5.71 -6.63
C VAL A 101 10.02 5.79 -5.82
N VAL A 102 9.97 5.14 -4.66
CA VAL A 102 8.79 5.14 -3.78
C VAL A 102 8.60 6.51 -3.14
N ASP A 103 9.68 7.23 -2.83
CA ASP A 103 9.66 8.61 -2.37
C ASP A 103 9.06 9.58 -3.42
N GLN A 104 9.49 9.45 -4.68
CA GLN A 104 8.92 10.19 -5.80
C GLN A 104 7.45 9.87 -6.01
N TRP A 105 7.08 8.59 -5.92
CA TRP A 105 5.69 8.17 -6.03
C TRP A 105 4.83 8.77 -4.93
N ALA A 106 5.30 8.72 -3.68
CA ALA A 106 4.61 9.30 -2.54
C ALA A 106 4.43 10.80 -2.74
N THR A 107 5.46 11.50 -3.18
CA THR A 107 5.39 12.94 -3.44
C THR A 107 4.33 13.26 -4.50
N ASN A 108 4.26 12.49 -5.59
CA ASN A 108 3.27 12.73 -6.66
C ASN A 108 1.84 12.31 -6.27
N THR A 109 1.69 11.30 -5.41
CA THR A 109 0.37 10.73 -5.04
C THR A 109 -0.25 11.43 -3.84
N LEU A 110 0.57 11.98 -2.94
CA LEU A 110 0.14 12.56 -1.67
C LEU A 110 0.14 14.10 -1.66
N GLN A 111 0.64 14.75 -2.73
CA GLN A 111 0.39 16.17 -3.00
C GLN A 111 -1.09 16.40 -3.40
#